data_AF-A0A813FY58-F1
#
_entry.id   AF-A0A813FY58-F1
#
_cell.length_a   1.000
_cell.length_b   1.000
_cell.length_c   1.000
_cell.angle_alpha   90.00
_cell.angle_beta   90.00
_cell.angle_gamma   90.00
#
_symmetry.space_group_name_H-M   'P 1'
#
loop_
_entity.id
_entity.type
_entity.pdbx_description
1 polymer ?
#
loop_
_entity_poly.entity_id
_entity_poly.type
_entity_poly.pdbx_seq_one_letter_code
_entity_poly.pdbx_strand_id
1 'polypeptide(L)'
;ASASAPPAKRPKTAPSAPAFGCSALEVPGRVRVRQILLRTWREGTPQPQDPVRRKPVKRSQEQAELQLLQVLADLGSLSGLSLAKGFSAACKASSECPSSLQGGELSGDLGFLDKEKGVDTKRANGQMVKSAVPAAVLKAAFTLEVGELGDLVVSELGVHLLLRSA
;
A
#
# COMPACT_ATOMS: atom_id res chain seq x y z
N ALA A 1 -55.71 -37.87 9.51
CA ALA A 1 -54.84 -37.17 8.55
C ALA A 1 -54.43 -35.85 9.19
N SER A 2 -53.18 -35.72 9.64
CA SER A 2 -52.68 -34.50 10.29
C SER A 2 -51.55 -33.94 9.44
N ALA A 3 -51.79 -32.79 8.80
CA ALA A 3 -50.86 -32.14 7.90
C ALA A 3 -49.98 -31.16 8.69
N SER A 4 -48.67 -31.42 8.70
CA SER A 4 -47.65 -30.57 9.30
C SER A 4 -47.22 -29.50 8.29
N ALA A 5 -47.34 -28.23 8.66
CA ALA A 5 -46.90 -27.08 7.86
C ALA A 5 -45.39 -26.78 8.10
N PRO A 6 -44.63 -26.36 7.08
CA PRO A 6 -43.21 -26.04 7.22
C PRO A 6 -42.95 -24.60 7.74
N PRO A 7 -41.82 -24.35 8.42
CA PRO A 7 -41.52 -23.07 9.06
C PRO A 7 -41.06 -21.98 8.09
N ALA A 8 -41.56 -20.76 8.33
CA ALA A 8 -41.27 -19.55 7.57
C ALA A 8 -39.80 -19.09 7.72
N LYS A 9 -39.14 -18.82 6.61
CA LYS A 9 -37.77 -18.25 6.55
C LYS A 9 -37.82 -16.76 6.91
N ARG A 10 -37.07 -16.36 7.95
CA ARG A 10 -36.86 -14.95 8.32
C ARG A 10 -36.02 -14.23 7.25
N PRO A 11 -36.35 -12.98 6.87
CA PRO A 11 -35.50 -12.17 6.00
C PRO A 11 -34.24 -11.71 6.73
N LYS A 12 -33.08 -11.90 6.08
CA LYS A 12 -31.78 -11.36 6.51
C LYS A 12 -31.76 -9.86 6.21
N THR A 13 -31.84 -9.03 7.25
CA THR A 13 -31.52 -7.61 7.19
C THR A 13 -30.02 -7.46 6.94
N ALA A 14 -29.66 -6.87 5.80
CA ALA A 14 -28.29 -6.48 5.51
C ALA A 14 -27.89 -5.31 6.43
N PRO A 15 -26.72 -5.35 7.10
CA PRO A 15 -26.18 -4.13 7.68
C PRO A 15 -25.75 -3.21 6.54
N SER A 16 -26.39 -2.05 6.46
CA SER A 16 -25.94 -0.94 5.64
C SER A 16 -24.50 -0.60 6.03
N ALA A 17 -23.55 -0.89 5.14
CA ALA A 17 -22.19 -0.44 5.30
C ALA A 17 -22.17 1.10 5.35
N PRO A 18 -21.42 1.72 6.28
CA PRO A 18 -21.25 3.16 6.25
C PRO A 18 -20.57 3.54 4.94
N ALA A 19 -21.14 4.55 4.28
CA ALA A 19 -20.55 5.18 3.12
C ALA A 19 -19.11 5.57 3.45
N PHE A 20 -18.15 5.06 2.67
CA PHE A 20 -16.75 5.47 2.69
C PHE A 20 -16.66 6.91 2.14
N GLY A 21 -17.08 7.87 2.97
CA GLY A 21 -16.77 9.28 2.81
C GLY A 21 -15.31 9.47 3.22
N CYS A 22 -14.48 9.78 2.24
CA CYS A 22 -13.05 10.02 2.36
C CYS A 22 -12.79 11.36 3.05
N SER A 23 -13.10 11.46 4.33
CA SER A 23 -12.45 12.40 5.24
C SER A 23 -11.62 11.53 6.18
N ALA A 24 -10.50 11.04 5.67
CA ALA A 24 -9.48 10.48 6.53
C ALA A 24 -9.13 11.57 7.53
N LEU A 25 -9.47 11.34 8.80
CA LEU A 25 -9.15 12.26 9.88
C LEU A 25 -7.64 12.48 9.84
N GLU A 26 -7.20 13.66 9.43
CA GLU A 26 -5.80 14.06 9.55
C GLU A 26 -5.44 13.91 11.03
N VAL A 27 -4.48 13.02 11.30
CA VAL A 27 -3.98 12.83 12.65
C VAL A 27 -2.76 13.74 12.79
N PRO A 28 -2.80 14.76 13.66
CA PRO A 28 -1.70 15.73 13.75
C PRO A 28 -0.37 15.00 14.03
N GLY A 29 0.64 15.29 13.22
CA GLY A 29 1.97 14.69 13.31
C GLY A 29 2.12 13.32 12.62
N ARG A 30 1.06 12.80 11.98
CA ARG A 30 1.07 11.51 11.27
C ARG A 30 0.56 11.65 9.85
N VAL A 31 1.12 10.86 8.95
CA VAL A 31 0.66 10.75 7.56
C VAL A 31 0.32 9.31 7.23
N ARG A 32 -0.74 9.10 6.46
CA ARG A 32 -1.07 7.78 5.93
C ARG A 32 -0.65 7.73 4.47
N VAL A 33 0.15 6.73 4.13
CA VAL A 33 0.70 6.58 2.78
C VAL A 33 0.52 5.17 2.27
N ARG A 34 0.35 5.07 0.96
CA ARG A 34 0.45 3.83 0.21
C ARG A 34 1.71 3.84 -0.62
N GLN A 35 2.26 2.67 -0.88
CA GLN A 35 3.46 2.53 -1.69
C GLN A 35 3.35 1.44 -2.77
N ILE A 36 4.09 1.66 -3.85
CA ILE A 36 4.53 0.63 -4.79
C ILE A 36 6.05 0.53 -4.64
N LEU A 37 6.55 -0.66 -4.29
CA LEU A 37 7.98 -0.90 -4.12
C LEU A 37 8.44 -1.91 -5.17
N LEU A 38 9.43 -1.53 -5.97
CA LEU A 38 10.21 -2.46 -6.78
C LEU A 38 11.58 -2.64 -6.14
N ARG A 39 11.85 -3.85 -5.64
CA ARG A 39 13.16 -4.19 -5.09
C ARG A 39 14.19 -4.21 -6.20
N THR A 40 15.41 -3.88 -5.83
CA THR A 40 16.57 -3.86 -6.72
C THR A 40 17.64 -4.77 -6.15
N TRP A 41 18.49 -5.30 -7.01
CA TRP A 41 19.67 -6.06 -6.60
C TRP A 41 20.94 -5.38 -7.10
N ARG A 42 21.94 -5.33 -6.23
CA ARG A 42 23.28 -4.83 -6.54
C ARG A 42 24.27 -5.98 -6.42
N GLU A 43 25.13 -6.12 -7.42
CA GLU A 43 26.21 -7.10 -7.39
C GLU A 43 27.05 -6.97 -6.12
N GLY A 44 27.43 -8.09 -5.54
CA GLY A 44 28.17 -8.15 -4.27
C GLY A 44 27.31 -8.17 -3.01
N THR A 45 25.97 -8.06 -3.12
CA THR A 45 25.04 -8.30 -2.00
C THR A 45 24.24 -9.59 -2.18
N PRO A 46 23.82 -10.27 -1.10
CA PRO A 46 22.95 -11.44 -1.20
C PRO A 46 21.71 -11.10 -2.01
N GLN A 47 21.39 -11.94 -3.01
CA GLN A 47 20.25 -11.69 -3.89
C GLN A 47 18.94 -11.67 -3.08
N PRO A 48 18.21 -10.55 -3.07
CA PRO A 48 16.95 -10.48 -2.36
C PRO A 48 15.89 -11.30 -3.08
N GLN A 49 15.01 -11.94 -2.30
CA GLN A 49 13.83 -12.60 -2.80
C GLN A 49 12.63 -11.66 -2.69
N ASP A 50 11.80 -11.60 -3.74
CA ASP A 50 10.52 -10.93 -3.68
C ASP A 50 9.58 -11.70 -2.72
N PRO A 51 9.16 -11.11 -1.59
CA PRO A 51 8.31 -11.78 -0.62
C PRO A 51 6.90 -12.06 -1.15
N VAL A 52 6.43 -11.31 -2.14
CA VAL A 52 5.08 -11.43 -2.72
C VAL A 52 5.04 -12.57 -3.74
N ARG A 53 5.99 -12.60 -4.69
CA ARG A 53 6.01 -13.60 -5.78
C ARG A 53 6.92 -14.79 -5.50
N ARG A 54 7.71 -14.73 -4.42
CA ARG A 54 8.72 -15.74 -4.04
C ARG A 54 9.77 -15.99 -5.12
N LYS A 55 10.03 -14.99 -5.96
CA LYS A 55 11.02 -15.06 -7.05
C LYS A 55 12.27 -14.26 -6.70
N PRO A 56 13.47 -14.70 -7.13
CA PRO A 56 14.68 -13.92 -6.94
C PRO A 56 14.64 -12.62 -7.74
N VAL A 57 15.03 -11.51 -7.13
CA VAL A 57 15.09 -10.20 -7.77
C VAL A 57 16.41 -10.11 -8.54
N LYS A 58 16.33 -10.00 -9.86
CA LYS A 58 17.50 -9.88 -10.76
C LYS A 58 17.70 -8.48 -11.34
N ARG A 59 16.75 -7.58 -11.09
CA ARG A 59 16.72 -6.27 -11.75
C ARG A 59 17.70 -5.28 -11.13
N SER A 60 18.29 -4.44 -11.97
CA SER A 60 19.08 -3.29 -11.53
C SER A 60 18.18 -2.15 -11.04
N GLN A 61 18.78 -1.12 -10.43
CA GLN A 61 18.07 0.09 -10.02
C GLN A 61 17.45 0.82 -11.22
N GLU A 62 18.22 1.03 -12.28
CA GLU A 62 17.78 1.69 -13.52
C GLU A 62 16.55 0.99 -14.14
N GLN A 63 16.54 -0.35 -14.14
CA GLN A 63 15.41 -1.12 -14.64
C GLN A 63 14.16 -0.93 -13.76
N ALA A 64 14.33 -0.85 -12.44
CA ALA A 64 13.23 -0.60 -11.53
C ALA A 64 12.68 0.83 -11.71
N GLU A 65 13.55 1.84 -11.88
CA GLU A 65 13.16 3.22 -12.15
C GLU A 65 12.37 3.33 -13.46
N LEU A 66 12.86 2.74 -14.55
CA LEU A 66 12.14 2.73 -15.84
C LEU A 66 10.76 2.09 -15.73
N GLN A 67 10.64 0.98 -15.00
CA GLN A 67 9.35 0.33 -14.77
C GLN A 67 8.40 1.21 -13.93
N LEU A 68 8.93 1.87 -12.90
CA LEU A 68 8.13 2.71 -12.03
C LEU A 68 7.77 4.05 -12.68
N LEU A 69 8.60 4.57 -13.60
CA LEU A 69 8.27 5.71 -14.47
C LEU A 69 7.09 5.42 -15.40
N GLN A 70 7.00 4.20 -15.95
CA GLN A 70 5.84 3.80 -16.75
C GLN A 70 4.57 3.80 -15.90
N VAL A 71 4.64 3.22 -14.70
CA VAL A 71 3.52 3.23 -13.74
C VAL A 71 3.14 4.66 -13.36
N LEU A 72 4.11 5.54 -13.12
CA LEU A 72 3.89 6.95 -12.80
C LEU A 72 3.19 7.67 -13.95
N ALA A 73 3.62 7.45 -15.20
CA ALA A 73 3.00 8.05 -16.39
C ALA A 73 1.53 7.60 -16.54
N ASP A 74 1.25 6.31 -16.34
CA ASP A 74 -0.11 5.77 -16.40
C ASP A 74 -1.00 6.41 -15.32
N LEU A 75 -0.48 6.53 -14.09
CA LEU A 75 -1.21 7.09 -12.95
C LEU A 75 -1.36 8.62 -13.01
N GLY A 76 -0.41 9.33 -13.61
CA GLY A 76 -0.43 10.80 -13.73
C GLY A 76 -1.58 11.34 -14.58
N SER A 77 -2.21 10.48 -15.38
CA SER A 77 -3.44 10.80 -16.11
C SER A 77 -4.71 10.75 -15.25
N LEU A 78 -4.63 10.23 -14.03
CA LEU A 78 -5.75 10.01 -13.12
C LEU A 78 -5.79 11.05 -11.99
N SER A 79 -6.97 11.34 -11.47
CA SER A 79 -7.15 12.22 -10.32
C SER A 79 -8.14 11.67 -9.30
N GLY A 80 -8.03 12.14 -8.05
CA GLY A 80 -8.95 11.82 -6.95
C GLY A 80 -9.16 10.31 -6.72
N LEU A 81 -10.43 9.88 -6.73
CA LEU A 81 -10.80 8.48 -6.49
C LEU A 81 -10.28 7.53 -7.58
N SER A 82 -10.19 7.99 -8.83
CA SER A 82 -9.66 7.19 -9.94
C SER A 82 -8.18 6.91 -9.74
N LEU A 83 -7.41 7.90 -9.26
CA LEU A 83 -6.01 7.72 -8.89
C LEU A 83 -5.86 6.70 -7.76
N ALA A 84 -6.66 6.80 -6.69
CA ALA A 84 -6.61 5.87 -5.58
C ALA A 84 -6.88 4.41 -6.03
N LYS A 85 -7.87 4.20 -6.89
CA LYS A 85 -8.19 2.87 -7.45
C LYS A 85 -7.11 2.37 -8.40
N GLY A 86 -6.67 3.23 -9.33
CA GLY A 86 -5.61 2.92 -10.29
C GLY A 86 -4.32 2.52 -9.59
N PHE A 87 -3.93 3.25 -8.54
CA PHE A 87 -2.73 2.94 -7.77
C PHE A 87 -2.87 1.63 -6.98
N SER A 88 -4.05 1.29 -6.43
CA SER A 88 -4.23 -0.05 -5.81
C SER A 88 -4.10 -1.18 -6.83
N ALA A 89 -4.60 -0.99 -8.05
CA ALA A 89 -4.45 -1.96 -9.14
C ALA A 89 -2.98 -2.09 -9.57
N ALA A 90 -2.29 -0.97 -9.78
CA ALA A 90 -0.87 -0.94 -10.10
C ALA A 90 -0.04 -1.60 -8.97
N CYS A 91 -0.34 -1.30 -7.71
CA CYS A 91 0.33 -1.90 -6.56
C CYS A 91 0.21 -3.43 -6.56
N LYS A 92 -0.97 -3.99 -6.80
CA LYS A 92 -1.14 -5.46 -6.92
C LYS A 92 -0.36 -6.03 -8.12
N ALA A 93 -0.31 -5.28 -9.21
CA ALA A 93 0.29 -5.73 -10.45
C ALA A 93 1.83 -5.70 -10.43
N SER A 94 2.45 -4.76 -9.70
CA SER A 94 3.90 -4.53 -9.76
C SER A 94 4.62 -4.56 -8.42
N SER A 95 3.98 -4.17 -7.31
CA SER A 95 4.67 -4.00 -6.02
C SER A 95 5.13 -5.33 -5.42
N GLU A 96 6.30 -5.28 -4.80
CA GLU A 96 6.95 -6.39 -4.07
C GLU A 96 7.02 -6.13 -2.56
N CYS A 97 6.31 -5.10 -2.10
CA CYS A 97 6.04 -4.94 -0.68
C CYS A 97 4.91 -5.90 -0.28
N PRO A 98 5.00 -6.58 0.88
CA PRO A 98 3.89 -7.36 1.43
C PRO A 98 2.58 -6.57 1.60
N SER A 99 2.63 -5.24 1.70
CA SER A 99 1.42 -4.40 1.74
C SER A 99 0.57 -4.50 0.46
N SER A 100 1.16 -4.94 -0.67
CA SER A 100 0.41 -5.21 -1.91
C SER A 100 -0.62 -6.34 -1.78
N LEU A 101 -0.40 -7.26 -0.83
CA LEU A 101 -1.31 -8.38 -0.54
C LEU A 101 -2.55 -7.95 0.24
N GLN A 102 -2.59 -6.72 0.76
CA GLN A 102 -3.80 -6.21 1.41
C GLN A 102 -4.95 -6.10 0.39
N GLY A 103 -6.18 -6.41 0.84
CA GLY A 103 -7.35 -6.46 -0.03
C GLY A 103 -7.92 -5.08 -0.38
N GLY A 104 -8.64 -5.02 -1.51
CA GLY A 104 -9.41 -3.83 -1.90
C GLY A 104 -8.55 -2.60 -2.21
N GLU A 105 -8.93 -1.46 -1.63
CA GLU A 105 -8.26 -0.16 -1.77
C GLU A 105 -7.07 0.02 -0.82
N LEU A 106 -6.88 -0.91 0.12
CA LEU A 106 -5.77 -0.92 1.07
C LEU A 106 -4.49 -1.52 0.48
N SER A 107 -4.50 -2.00 -0.76
CA SER A 107 -3.30 -2.52 -1.40
C SER A 107 -2.21 -1.46 -1.47
N GLY A 108 -1.07 -1.76 -0.88
CA GLY A 108 0.06 -0.85 -0.75
C GLY A 108 0.05 0.00 0.52
N ASP A 109 -1.01 -0.02 1.34
CA ASP A 109 -1.15 0.81 2.54
C ASP A 109 -0.10 0.44 3.60
N LEU A 110 0.65 1.46 4.02
CA LEU A 110 1.63 1.37 5.11
C LEU A 110 1.03 1.72 6.47
N GLY A 111 -0.23 2.19 6.49
CA GLY A 111 -0.85 2.74 7.68
C GLY A 111 -0.31 4.13 8.00
N PHE A 112 -0.52 4.57 9.24
CA PHE A 112 -0.03 5.86 9.72
C PHE A 112 1.46 5.79 10.05
N LEU A 113 2.21 6.75 9.52
CA LEU A 113 3.62 6.99 9.79
C LEU A 113 3.74 8.18 10.73
N ASP A 114 4.55 8.04 11.76
CA ASP A 114 5.01 9.11 12.64
C ASP A 114 6.38 9.63 12.17
N LYS A 115 6.59 10.95 12.23
CA LYS A 115 7.85 11.58 11.81
C LYS A 115 9.05 11.15 12.66
N GLU A 116 8.81 10.93 13.95
CA GLU A 116 9.84 10.59 14.93
C GLU A 116 9.96 9.08 15.18
N LYS A 117 8.83 8.35 15.08
CA LYS A 117 8.75 6.93 15.47
C LYS A 117 8.69 5.96 14.28
N GLY A 118 8.50 6.47 13.04
CA GLY A 118 8.33 5.62 11.85
C GLY A 118 6.93 5.02 11.74
N VAL A 119 6.80 3.83 11.15
CA VAL A 119 5.49 3.14 11.04
C VAL A 119 4.99 2.78 12.44
N ASP A 120 3.74 3.15 12.75
CA ASP A 120 3.03 2.63 13.93
C ASP A 120 3.05 1.10 13.88
N THR A 121 3.90 0.47 14.70
CA THR A 121 4.11 -0.97 14.71
C THR A 121 2.87 -1.63 15.29
N LYS A 122 1.96 -2.12 14.45
CA LYS A 122 0.88 -3.00 14.91
C LYS A 122 1.50 -4.24 15.53
N ARG A 123 1.23 -4.45 16.82
CA ARG A 123 1.55 -5.70 17.54
C ARG A 123 0.69 -6.83 16.99
N ALA A 124 1.23 -7.60 16.06
CA ALA A 124 0.76 -8.97 15.85
C ALA A 124 1.62 -9.89 16.72
N ASN A 125 1.01 -10.55 17.72
CA ASN A 125 1.63 -11.59 18.54
C ASN A 125 2.83 -11.19 19.44
N GLY A 126 2.93 -9.92 19.86
CA GLY A 126 3.98 -9.48 20.80
C GLY A 126 5.40 -9.40 20.21
N GLN A 127 5.57 -9.75 18.93
CA GLN A 127 6.84 -9.62 18.23
C GLN A 127 6.88 -8.27 17.50
N MET A 128 7.81 -7.38 17.90
CA MET A 128 8.06 -6.14 17.18
C MET A 128 8.69 -6.45 15.82
N VAL A 129 7.87 -6.63 14.79
CA VAL A 129 8.36 -6.59 13.41
C VAL A 129 8.57 -5.11 13.10
N LYS A 130 9.80 -4.61 13.26
CA LYS A 130 10.18 -3.28 12.77
C LYS A 130 9.98 -3.26 11.26
N SER A 131 8.82 -2.80 10.80
CA SER A 131 8.67 -2.31 9.44
C SER A 131 9.40 -0.97 9.37
N ALA A 132 10.73 -1.02 9.31
CA ALA A 132 11.55 0.16 9.14
C ALA A 132 11.32 0.66 7.72
N VAL A 133 10.38 1.60 7.55
CA VAL A 133 10.28 2.40 6.33
C VAL A 133 11.59 3.18 6.18
N PRO A 134 12.27 3.12 5.02
CA PRO A 134 13.52 3.83 4.83
C PRO A 134 13.37 5.33 5.10
N ALA A 135 14.42 5.96 5.62
CA ALA A 135 14.39 7.38 5.99
C ALA A 135 14.03 8.29 4.80
N ALA A 136 14.49 7.95 3.60
CA ALA A 136 14.14 8.66 2.36
C ALA A 136 12.63 8.60 2.07
N VAL A 137 12.01 7.42 2.24
CA VAL A 137 10.58 7.21 2.03
C VAL A 137 9.76 7.96 3.08
N LEU A 138 10.21 7.94 4.33
CA LEU A 138 9.56 8.70 5.40
C LEU A 138 9.62 10.20 5.13
N LYS A 139 10.79 10.73 4.77
CA LYS A 139 10.94 12.15 4.41
C LYS A 139 9.99 12.54 3.28
N ALA A 140 9.94 11.75 2.20
CA ALA A 140 9.07 12.00 1.07
C ALA A 140 7.58 11.90 1.43
N ALA A 141 7.18 10.94 2.28
CA ALA A 141 5.79 10.81 2.71
C ALA A 141 5.27 12.06 3.44
N PHE A 142 6.13 12.72 4.23
CA PHE A 142 5.78 13.95 4.96
C PHE A 142 5.84 15.22 4.11
N THR A 143 6.41 15.17 2.91
CA THR A 143 6.41 16.32 1.98
C THR A 143 5.19 16.37 1.07
N LEU A 144 4.47 15.25 0.92
CA LEU A 144 3.30 15.16 0.06
C LEU A 144 2.05 15.78 0.70
N GLU A 145 1.19 16.37 -0.11
CA GLU A 145 -0.16 16.78 0.23
C GLU A 145 -1.15 15.60 0.23
N VAL A 146 -2.28 15.74 0.91
CA VAL A 146 -3.30 14.67 0.94
C VAL A 146 -3.88 14.45 -0.45
N GLY A 147 -3.80 13.22 -0.94
CA GLY A 147 -4.22 12.84 -2.30
C GLY A 147 -3.13 13.02 -3.35
N GLU A 148 -1.94 13.49 -2.98
CA GLU A 148 -0.84 13.71 -3.90
C GLU A 148 -0.05 12.43 -4.17
N LEU A 149 0.23 12.18 -5.46
CA LEU A 149 1.14 11.16 -5.92
C LEU A 149 2.56 11.76 -5.97
N GLY A 150 3.47 11.18 -5.20
CA GLY A 150 4.86 11.61 -5.15
C GLY A 150 5.70 11.14 -6.32
N ASP A 151 6.92 11.65 -6.38
CA ASP A 151 7.95 11.20 -7.31
C ASP A 151 8.61 9.88 -6.83
N LEU A 152 9.52 9.36 -7.64
CA LEU A 152 10.33 8.18 -7.35
C LEU A 152 11.29 8.44 -6.20
N VAL A 153 11.24 7.56 -5.19
CA VAL A 153 12.12 7.61 -4.03
C VAL A 153 12.99 6.36 -4.01
N VAL A 154 14.31 6.55 -4.12
CA VAL A 154 15.29 5.47 -4.04
C VAL A 154 15.65 5.22 -2.57
N SER A 155 15.74 3.94 -2.20
CA SER A 155 16.20 3.50 -0.89
C SER A 155 17.12 2.27 -1.00
N GLU A 156 17.60 1.78 0.14
CA GLU A 156 18.39 0.55 0.23
C GLU A 156 17.57 -0.70 -0.14
N LEU A 157 16.23 -0.62 -0.08
CA LEU A 157 15.33 -1.72 -0.43
C LEU A 157 15.00 -1.76 -1.93
N GLY A 158 15.07 -0.61 -2.60
CA GLY A 158 14.68 -0.45 -4.00
C GLY A 158 14.07 0.92 -4.30
N VAL A 159 13.23 0.97 -5.33
CA VAL A 159 12.58 2.19 -5.81
C VAL A 159 11.13 2.19 -5.35
N HIS A 160 10.69 3.30 -4.78
CA HIS A 160 9.37 3.49 -4.21
C HIS A 160 8.60 4.57 -4.97
N LEU A 161 7.30 4.35 -5.13
CA LEU A 161 6.33 5.36 -5.55
C LEU A 161 5.27 5.50 -4.46
N LEU A 162 4.99 6.72 -4.03
CA LEU A 162 4.17 7.01 -2.85
C LEU A 162 2.90 7.76 -3.22
N LEU A 163 1.79 7.42 -2.55
CA LEU A 163 0.54 8.20 -2.59
C LEU A 163 0.12 8.50 -1.16
N ARG A 164 0.00 9.77 -0.79
CA ARG A 164 -0.51 10.16 0.53
C ARG A 164 -2.03 10.12 0.53
N SER A 165 -2.61 9.38 1.46
CA SER A 165 -4.07 9.21 1.62
C SER A 165 -4.65 9.98 2.80
N ALA A 166 -3.82 10.33 3.79
CA ALA A 166 -4.16 11.19 4.93
C ALA A 166 -2.91 11.88 5.49
#